data_AF-A0A1B1YKH3-F1
#
_entry.id   AF-A0A1B1YKH3-F1
#
_cell.length_a   1.000
_cell.length_b   1.000
_cell.length_c   1.000
_cell.angle_alpha   90.00
_cell.angle_beta   90.00
_cell.angle_gamma   90.00
#
_symmetry.space_group_name_H-M   'P 1'
#
loop_
_entity.id
_entity.type
_entity.pdbx_description
1 polymer ?
#
loop_
_entity_poly.entity_id
_entity_poly.type
_entity_poly.pdbx_seq_one_letter_code
_entity_poly.pdbx_strand_id
1 'polypeptide(L)'
;MNEIMIVLITATVSVLTILYFKDTGKNRIKTADLEENRYAIEAILAFIREAFNNILKTNLYELNITREEFEKRMHNRNRLRRALKNCTYGDINAKNYVKDFIKDILVRSYEIDENNVNNIISFDNPRKLSAQDKFEILLYHYKKKYGNRALEKLILEYNLDSPVVTGDGISYVITKEQIDSIFAKETIINRFEDKLNIIAQRIYQLYKGFGVIDEIRDMRIDGVSGGVSGIPPAFHEELDLTVSLSIISKLPANYDSVWIFFKGKTIHLSFLSFGSEEELIRVCKNIYRYNYPGQLSESNGYKVNEMKDGSRVVVVRPPFSESWAFFVRKFDSIERAEIEELITDKNSEIPIGLIKWLIKGCRVTAITGAQGTGKTTLLMSIVKFINPAYTLRIQEMAFELHLRKIYPERNILTFRETTTISGQEGLDLQKKTDGTVNILGEVATAPVSSLMIQMAQVASLFTLFTHHAKTTVDLVKSLRNNLLQTGVFTNEKIAEQQVADVVNFDIHMNRDLTGHRYIERITEIIPVDDTDYPEIKFNDDEVDINGFLDIAREFFTRMTDRKVFETRDIIVYENGEYKVCSPPSKKQINAIMNNLTDDEKSEFKSYLTRYFNRSEV
;
A
#
# COMPACT_ATOMS: atom_id res chain seq x y z
N MET A 1 -45.47 14.65 69.54
CA MET A 1 -44.06 14.59 69.10
C MET A 1 -43.63 13.15 68.81
N ASN A 2 -43.94 12.17 69.67
CA ASN A 2 -43.54 10.77 69.46
C ASN A 2 -44.23 10.06 68.27
N GLU A 3 -45.49 10.35 67.97
CA GLU A 3 -46.20 9.68 66.86
C GLU A 3 -45.64 10.05 65.48
N ILE A 4 -45.29 11.32 65.27
CA ILE A 4 -44.68 11.80 64.02
C ILE A 4 -43.32 11.14 63.79
N MET A 5 -42.56 10.91 64.86
CA MET A 5 -41.24 10.30 64.79
C MET A 5 -41.33 8.81 64.42
N ILE A 6 -42.33 8.09 64.93
CA ILE A 6 -42.57 6.67 64.60
C ILE A 6 -42.99 6.52 63.14
N VAL A 7 -43.84 7.41 62.62
CA VAL A 7 -44.24 7.42 61.20
C VAL A 7 -43.03 7.71 60.30
N LEU A 8 -42.14 8.63 60.71
CA LEU A 8 -40.94 8.92 59.94
C LEU A 8 -40.01 7.71 59.85
N ILE A 9 -39.74 7.05 60.99
CA ILE A 9 -38.84 5.89 61.07
C ILE A 9 -39.40 4.71 60.27
N THR A 10 -40.70 4.44 60.38
CA THR A 10 -41.34 3.36 59.61
C THR A 10 -41.30 3.65 58.10
N ALA A 11 -41.48 4.91 57.68
CA ALA A 11 -41.33 5.30 56.28
C ALA A 11 -39.89 5.14 55.77
N THR A 12 -38.87 5.54 56.54
CA THR A 12 -37.46 5.35 56.13
C THR A 12 -37.07 3.88 56.04
N VAL A 13 -37.50 3.05 57.00
CA VAL A 13 -37.25 1.60 56.96
C VAL A 13 -37.94 0.98 55.75
N SER A 14 -39.18 1.38 55.43
CA SER A 14 -39.91 0.90 54.26
C SER A 14 -39.18 1.25 52.96
N VAL A 15 -38.73 2.50 52.82
CA VAL A 15 -37.98 2.98 51.64
C VAL A 15 -36.63 2.27 51.51
N LEU A 16 -35.89 2.10 52.61
CA LEU A 16 -34.62 1.36 52.62
C LEU A 16 -34.82 -0.11 52.26
N THR A 17 -35.90 -0.73 52.73
CA THR A 17 -36.24 -2.12 52.41
C THR A 17 -36.58 -2.27 50.92
N ILE A 18 -37.40 -1.34 50.37
CA ILE A 18 -37.73 -1.32 48.93
C ILE A 18 -36.47 -1.08 48.08
N LEU A 19 -35.59 -0.17 48.48
CA LEU A 19 -34.32 0.08 47.77
C LEU A 19 -33.41 -1.15 47.83
N TYR A 20 -33.32 -1.81 48.98
CA TYR A 20 -32.52 -3.03 49.16
C TYR A 20 -33.05 -4.20 48.29
N PHE A 21 -34.37 -4.41 48.23
CA PHE A 21 -34.98 -5.43 47.36
C PHE A 21 -34.89 -5.08 45.87
N LYS A 22 -34.93 -3.79 45.51
CA LYS A 22 -34.76 -3.34 44.11
C LYS A 22 -33.31 -3.48 43.64
N ASP A 23 -32.34 -3.32 44.52
CA ASP A 23 -30.91 -3.46 44.23
C ASP A 23 -30.46 -4.93 44.22
N THR A 24 -30.97 -5.74 45.16
CA THR A 24 -30.77 -7.21 45.14
C THR A 24 -31.53 -7.89 44.00
N GLY A 25 -32.69 -7.38 43.59
CA GLY A 25 -33.42 -7.81 42.40
C GLY A 25 -32.69 -7.46 41.09
N LYS A 26 -32.13 -6.24 40.97
CA LYS A 26 -31.28 -5.84 39.83
C LYS A 26 -29.99 -6.67 39.73
N ASN A 27 -29.36 -6.97 40.87
CA ASN A 27 -28.16 -7.79 40.89
C ASN A 27 -28.47 -9.27 40.64
N ARG A 28 -29.58 -9.82 41.15
CA ARG A 28 -30.03 -11.19 40.82
C ARG A 28 -30.43 -11.35 39.36
N ILE A 29 -31.10 -10.36 38.76
CA ILE A 29 -31.44 -10.36 37.33
C ILE A 29 -30.17 -10.23 36.47
N LYS A 30 -29.21 -9.37 36.85
CA LYS A 30 -27.90 -9.31 36.17
C LYS A 30 -27.09 -10.60 36.28
N THR A 31 -27.10 -11.28 37.44
CA THR A 31 -26.36 -12.54 37.60
C THR A 31 -27.06 -13.72 36.94
N ALA A 32 -28.40 -13.73 36.86
CA ALA A 32 -29.16 -14.78 36.17
C ALA A 32 -29.04 -14.65 34.63
N ASP A 33 -29.07 -13.44 34.07
CA ASP A 33 -28.83 -13.20 32.63
C ASP A 33 -27.38 -13.52 32.19
N LEU A 34 -26.41 -13.49 33.12
CA LEU A 34 -25.02 -13.84 32.84
C LEU A 34 -24.76 -15.36 32.80
N GLU A 35 -25.55 -16.17 33.50
CA GLU A 35 -25.45 -17.63 33.44
C GLU A 35 -26.03 -18.21 32.13
N GLU A 36 -27.05 -17.57 31.55
CA GLU A 36 -27.65 -18.00 30.28
C GLU A 36 -26.78 -17.71 29.04
N ASN A 37 -25.70 -16.91 29.19
CA ASN A 37 -24.87 -16.49 28.06
C ASN A 37 -23.35 -16.63 28.29
N ARG A 38 -22.90 -17.60 29.11
CA ARG A 38 -21.46 -17.89 29.30
C ARG A 38 -20.72 -18.11 27.97
N TYR A 39 -21.36 -18.71 26.97
CA TYR A 39 -20.72 -18.98 25.68
C TYR A 39 -20.86 -17.84 24.66
N ALA A 40 -21.51 -16.73 25.02
CA ALA A 40 -21.53 -15.54 24.16
C ALA A 40 -20.12 -14.93 24.04
N ILE A 41 -19.83 -14.42 22.85
CA ILE A 41 -18.55 -13.77 22.55
C ILE A 41 -18.32 -12.58 23.48
N GLU A 42 -19.37 -11.82 23.83
CA GLU A 42 -19.31 -10.67 24.73
C GLU A 42 -18.90 -11.07 26.15
N ALA A 43 -19.44 -12.18 26.66
CA ALA A 43 -19.11 -12.71 27.98
C ALA A 43 -17.66 -13.21 28.04
N ILE A 44 -17.23 -13.93 27.01
CA ILE A 44 -15.85 -14.40 26.87
C ILE A 44 -14.88 -13.22 26.76
N LEU A 45 -15.22 -12.18 25.98
CA LEU A 45 -14.41 -10.97 25.85
C LEU A 45 -14.27 -10.24 27.19
N ALA A 46 -15.35 -10.14 27.97
CA ALA A 46 -15.31 -9.53 29.30
C ALA A 46 -14.37 -10.32 30.22
N PHE A 47 -14.49 -11.65 30.24
CA PHE A 47 -13.61 -12.52 31.02
C PHE A 47 -12.14 -12.40 30.62
N ILE A 48 -11.83 -12.40 29.32
CA ILE A 48 -10.45 -12.26 28.81
C ILE A 48 -9.87 -10.90 29.17
N ARG A 49 -10.67 -9.82 29.09
CA ARG A 49 -10.26 -8.47 29.53
C ARG A 49 -9.90 -8.45 31.01
N GLU A 50 -10.72 -9.06 31.84
CA GLU A 50 -10.50 -9.16 33.28
C GLU A 50 -9.27 -10.01 33.60
N ALA A 51 -9.13 -11.19 32.97
CA ALA A 51 -7.98 -12.07 33.14
C ALA A 51 -6.65 -11.35 32.82
N PHE A 52 -6.58 -10.64 31.68
CA PHE A 52 -5.40 -9.85 31.34
C PHE A 52 -5.15 -8.69 32.32
N ASN A 53 -6.20 -7.99 32.75
CA ASN A 53 -6.06 -6.92 33.73
C ASN A 53 -5.54 -7.43 35.07
N ASN A 54 -6.05 -8.58 35.54
CA ASN A 54 -5.59 -9.22 36.76
C ASN A 54 -4.11 -9.58 36.63
N ILE A 55 -3.70 -10.30 35.58
CA ILE A 55 -2.29 -10.67 35.35
C ILE A 55 -1.36 -9.45 35.33
N LEU A 56 -1.80 -8.33 34.74
CA LEU A 56 -0.98 -7.12 34.63
C LEU A 56 -0.94 -6.27 35.91
N LYS A 57 -1.99 -6.32 36.74
CA LYS A 57 -2.14 -5.47 37.94
C LYS A 57 -1.90 -6.19 39.26
N THR A 58 -1.92 -7.53 39.31
CA THR A 58 -1.68 -8.28 40.54
C THR A 58 -0.35 -7.89 41.17
N ASN A 59 -0.39 -7.56 42.46
CA ASN A 59 0.81 -7.29 43.24
C ASN A 59 1.50 -8.62 43.57
N LEU A 60 2.57 -8.93 42.83
CA LEU A 60 3.30 -10.19 43.02
C LEU A 60 4.03 -10.26 44.38
N TYR A 61 4.25 -9.13 45.05
CA TYR A 61 4.91 -9.08 46.36
C TYR A 61 4.01 -9.50 47.53
N GLU A 62 2.69 -9.47 47.34
CA GLU A 62 1.71 -9.92 48.35
C GLU A 62 1.41 -11.42 48.23
N LEU A 63 1.94 -12.08 47.20
CA LEU A 63 1.78 -13.51 47.00
C LEU A 63 2.85 -14.29 47.77
N ASN A 64 2.44 -15.26 48.58
CA ASN A 64 3.35 -16.15 49.30
C ASN A 64 3.92 -17.23 48.37
N ILE A 65 4.72 -16.81 47.38
CA ILE A 65 5.30 -17.67 46.33
C ILE A 65 6.82 -17.73 46.42
N THR A 66 7.41 -18.77 45.82
CA THR A 66 8.88 -18.93 45.79
C THR A 66 9.53 -17.87 44.89
N ARG A 67 10.82 -17.60 45.10
CA ARG A 67 11.59 -16.66 44.27
C ARG A 67 11.59 -17.04 42.79
N GLU A 68 11.74 -18.32 42.49
CA GLU A 68 11.72 -18.83 41.10
C GLU A 68 10.35 -18.61 40.44
N GLU A 69 9.27 -18.88 41.17
CA GLU A 69 7.91 -18.64 40.66
C GLU A 69 7.61 -17.14 40.48
N PHE A 70 8.11 -16.30 41.39
CA PHE A 70 8.04 -14.85 41.29
C PHE A 70 8.73 -14.34 40.03
N GLU A 71 9.97 -14.77 39.76
CA GLU A 71 10.74 -14.38 38.57
C GLU A 71 10.04 -14.83 37.28
N LYS A 72 9.48 -16.05 37.26
CA LYS A 72 8.70 -16.57 36.13
C LYS A 72 7.42 -15.78 35.87
N ARG A 73 6.64 -15.46 36.91
CA ARG A 73 5.42 -14.64 36.79
C ARG A 73 5.74 -13.21 36.36
N MET A 74 6.82 -12.61 36.88
CA MET A 74 7.33 -11.31 36.46
C MET A 74 7.70 -11.30 34.98
N HIS A 75 8.45 -12.29 34.52
CA HIS A 75 8.87 -12.42 33.13
C HIS A 75 7.65 -12.56 32.19
N ASN A 76 6.72 -13.46 32.53
CA ASN A 76 5.48 -13.67 31.76
C ASN A 76 4.63 -12.39 31.69
N ARG A 77 4.49 -11.67 32.81
CA ARG A 77 3.78 -10.38 32.87
C ARG A 77 4.40 -9.34 31.95
N ASN A 78 5.72 -9.19 31.99
CA ASN A 78 6.45 -8.24 31.14
C ASN A 78 6.35 -8.60 29.65
N ARG A 79 6.45 -9.89 29.33
CA ARG A 79 6.30 -10.40 27.96
C ARG A 79 4.89 -10.15 27.43
N LEU A 80 3.86 -10.44 28.23
CA LEU A 80 2.46 -10.15 27.89
C LEU A 80 2.23 -8.65 27.68
N ARG A 81 2.74 -7.80 28.57
CA ARG A 81 2.63 -6.34 28.45
C ARG A 81 3.24 -5.83 27.14
N ARG A 82 4.43 -6.33 26.78
CA ARG A 82 5.10 -5.99 25.53
C ARG A 82 4.32 -6.49 24.32
N ALA A 83 3.80 -7.73 24.37
CA ALA A 83 3.01 -8.29 23.29
C ALA A 83 1.70 -7.52 23.06
N LEU A 84 0.94 -7.21 24.13
CA LEU A 84 -0.29 -6.42 24.06
C LEU A 84 -0.08 -4.99 23.55
N LYS A 85 1.12 -4.43 23.73
CA LYS A 85 1.50 -3.13 23.14
C LYS A 85 1.85 -3.26 21.67
N ASN A 86 2.64 -4.27 21.31
CA ASN A 86 3.19 -4.40 19.97
C ASN A 86 2.20 -5.00 18.96
N CYS A 87 1.25 -5.82 19.41
CA CYS A 87 0.29 -6.49 18.53
C CYS A 87 -0.64 -5.49 17.82
N THR A 88 -0.91 -4.33 18.43
CA THR A 88 -1.69 -3.23 17.82
C THR A 88 -0.93 -2.48 16.74
N TYR A 89 0.36 -2.75 16.54
CA TYR A 89 1.20 -2.10 15.52
C TYR A 89 1.40 -2.96 14.27
N GLY A 90 0.72 -4.10 14.16
CA GLY A 90 0.92 -5.06 13.07
C GLY A 90 2.08 -6.05 13.30
N ASP A 91 2.53 -6.23 14.54
CA ASP A 91 3.53 -7.25 14.89
C ASP A 91 2.89 -8.66 14.94
N ILE A 92 3.13 -9.47 13.91
CA ILE A 92 2.60 -10.82 13.77
C ILE A 92 3.03 -11.73 14.93
N ASN A 93 4.28 -11.61 15.40
CA ASN A 93 4.79 -12.45 16.50
C ASN A 93 4.11 -12.09 17.82
N ALA A 94 3.92 -10.78 18.06
CA ALA A 94 3.17 -10.32 19.23
C ALA A 94 1.69 -10.74 19.17
N LYS A 95 1.06 -10.65 17.99
CA LYS A 95 -0.31 -11.12 17.75
C LYS A 95 -0.45 -12.61 18.08
N ASN A 96 0.43 -13.46 17.52
CA ASN A 96 0.40 -14.90 17.77
C ASN A 96 0.57 -15.22 19.26
N TYR A 97 1.51 -14.55 19.93
CA TYR A 97 1.68 -14.71 21.38
C TYR A 97 0.42 -14.37 22.19
N VAL A 98 -0.27 -13.27 21.86
CA VAL A 98 -1.51 -12.89 22.55
C VAL A 98 -2.62 -13.92 22.27
N LYS A 99 -2.73 -14.42 21.02
CA LYS A 99 -3.69 -15.48 20.67
C LYS A 99 -3.43 -16.77 21.42
N ASP A 100 -2.17 -17.20 21.51
CA ASP A 100 -1.79 -18.38 22.28
C ASP A 100 -2.14 -18.22 23.76
N PHE A 101 -1.92 -17.02 24.32
CA PHE A 101 -2.32 -16.72 25.68
C PHE A 101 -3.85 -16.73 25.88
N ILE A 102 -4.61 -16.22 24.90
CA ILE A 102 -6.08 -16.31 24.92
C ILE A 102 -6.52 -17.77 24.94
N LYS A 103 -5.93 -18.63 24.09
CA LYS A 103 -6.22 -20.08 24.09
C LYS A 103 -5.96 -20.72 25.44
N ASP A 104 -4.82 -20.41 26.06
CA ASP A 104 -4.48 -20.92 27.38
C ASP A 104 -5.52 -20.51 28.44
N ILE A 105 -5.99 -19.26 28.42
CA ILE A 105 -7.04 -18.78 29.34
C ILE A 105 -8.36 -19.51 29.06
N LEU A 106 -8.76 -19.65 27.78
CA LEU A 106 -10.00 -20.31 27.40
C LEU A 106 -10.04 -21.76 27.89
N VAL A 107 -8.96 -22.51 27.71
CA VAL A 107 -8.90 -23.91 28.13
C VAL A 107 -8.77 -24.06 29.64
N ARG A 108 -7.84 -23.33 30.27
CA ARG A 108 -7.48 -23.57 31.68
C ARG A 108 -8.35 -22.83 32.69
N SER A 109 -8.83 -21.64 32.34
CA SER A 109 -9.54 -20.77 33.28
C SER A 109 -11.01 -20.60 32.90
N TYR A 110 -11.35 -20.67 31.62
CA TYR A 110 -12.73 -20.62 31.14
C TYR A 110 -13.34 -22.01 30.88
N GLU A 111 -12.52 -23.06 30.99
CA GLU A 111 -12.92 -24.48 30.88
C GLU A 111 -13.52 -24.86 29.52
N ILE A 112 -13.00 -24.28 28.43
CA ILE A 112 -13.39 -24.66 27.07
C ILE A 112 -12.74 -25.99 26.67
N ASP A 113 -13.56 -26.93 26.22
CA ASP A 113 -13.18 -28.29 25.84
C ASP A 113 -13.91 -28.76 24.56
N GLU A 114 -13.69 -30.01 24.15
CA GLU A 114 -14.29 -30.55 22.92
C GLU A 114 -15.83 -30.61 22.96
N ASN A 115 -16.41 -30.67 24.15
CA ASN A 115 -17.85 -30.84 24.37
C ASN A 115 -18.59 -29.50 24.27
N ASN A 116 -17.98 -28.42 24.74
CA ASN A 116 -18.64 -27.11 24.85
C ASN A 116 -18.21 -26.09 23.79
N VAL A 117 -17.13 -26.33 23.05
CA VAL A 117 -16.61 -25.37 22.05
C VAL A 117 -17.64 -24.97 20.98
N ASN A 118 -18.56 -25.88 20.64
CA ASN A 118 -19.60 -25.62 19.63
C ASN A 118 -20.72 -24.67 20.14
N ASN A 119 -20.78 -24.42 21.45
CA ASN A 119 -21.72 -23.46 22.03
C ASN A 119 -21.28 -22.02 21.80
N ILE A 120 -19.99 -21.79 21.51
CA ILE A 120 -19.44 -20.46 21.19
C ILE A 120 -19.68 -20.14 19.72
N ILE A 121 -19.28 -21.05 18.83
CA ILE A 121 -19.53 -21.00 17.39
C ILE A 121 -20.02 -22.39 16.98
N SER A 122 -21.17 -22.49 16.32
CA SER A 122 -21.79 -23.79 15.97
C SER A 122 -21.09 -24.49 14.79
N PHE A 123 -19.84 -24.92 14.98
CA PHE A 123 -19.03 -25.63 13.98
C PHE A 123 -19.65 -26.95 13.50
N ASP A 124 -20.55 -27.52 14.31
CA ASP A 124 -21.30 -28.74 14.05
C ASP A 124 -22.57 -28.50 13.21
N ASN A 125 -23.04 -27.26 13.11
CA ASN A 125 -24.26 -26.92 12.39
C ASN A 125 -24.05 -25.74 11.43
N PRO A 126 -23.72 -26.01 10.14
CA PRO A 126 -23.51 -24.98 9.12
C PRO A 126 -24.67 -24.00 8.91
N ARG A 127 -25.91 -24.37 9.27
CA ARG A 127 -27.09 -23.51 9.12
C ARG A 127 -27.17 -22.41 10.18
N LYS A 128 -26.54 -22.62 11.35
CA LYS A 128 -26.48 -21.64 12.43
C LYS A 128 -25.31 -20.66 12.29
N LEU A 129 -24.35 -20.97 11.43
CA LEU A 129 -23.18 -20.13 11.17
C LEU A 129 -23.58 -18.88 10.38
N SER A 130 -23.12 -17.72 10.84
CA SER A 130 -23.18 -16.48 10.07
C SER A 130 -22.25 -16.53 8.85
N ALA A 131 -22.41 -15.59 7.92
CA ALA A 131 -21.53 -15.48 6.76
C ALA A 131 -20.07 -15.21 7.17
N GLN A 132 -19.88 -14.41 8.23
CA GLN A 132 -18.57 -14.16 8.81
C GLN A 132 -17.96 -15.44 9.40
N ASP A 133 -18.72 -16.25 10.14
CA ASP A 133 -18.20 -17.50 10.70
C ASP A 133 -17.72 -18.44 9.60
N LYS A 134 -18.54 -18.61 8.55
CA LYS A 134 -18.20 -19.44 7.39
C LYS A 134 -16.93 -18.94 6.71
N PHE A 135 -16.82 -17.63 6.50
CA PHE A 135 -15.63 -17.03 5.91
C PHE A 135 -14.38 -17.22 6.77
N GLU A 136 -14.46 -16.97 8.08
CA GLU A 136 -13.32 -17.13 8.99
C GLU A 136 -12.85 -18.59 9.08
N ILE A 137 -13.77 -19.55 9.07
CA ILE A 137 -13.46 -20.99 9.01
C ILE A 137 -12.78 -21.34 7.68
N LEU A 138 -13.32 -20.88 6.54
CA LEU A 138 -12.71 -21.08 5.22
C LEU A 138 -11.31 -20.48 5.14
N LEU A 139 -11.16 -19.24 5.58
CA LEU A 139 -9.89 -18.54 5.58
C LEU A 139 -8.86 -19.25 6.46
N TYR A 140 -9.26 -19.75 7.63
CA TYR A 140 -8.40 -20.55 8.50
C TYR A 140 -7.94 -21.84 7.82
N HIS A 141 -8.86 -22.56 7.17
CA HIS A 141 -8.54 -23.79 6.45
C HIS A 141 -7.55 -23.53 5.30
N TYR A 142 -7.81 -22.52 4.48
CA TYR A 142 -6.91 -22.11 3.41
C TYR A 142 -5.55 -21.63 3.95
N LYS A 143 -5.52 -20.96 5.10
CA LYS A 143 -4.28 -20.53 5.76
C LYS A 143 -3.41 -21.70 6.20
N LYS A 144 -3.99 -22.80 6.68
CA LYS A 144 -3.22 -24.02 6.99
C LYS A 144 -2.52 -24.58 5.75
N LYS A 145 -3.11 -24.45 4.57
CA LYS A 145 -2.58 -24.99 3.31
C LYS A 145 -1.64 -24.03 2.56
N TYR A 146 -1.94 -22.74 2.58
CA TYR A 146 -1.29 -21.74 1.72
C TYR A 146 -0.63 -20.58 2.49
N GLY A 147 -0.63 -20.61 3.82
CA GLY A 147 -0.06 -19.55 4.65
C GLY A 147 -0.76 -18.21 4.42
N ASN A 148 0.01 -17.14 4.24
CA ASN A 148 -0.52 -15.79 3.97
C ASN A 148 -1.19 -15.66 2.59
N ARG A 149 -1.04 -16.63 1.68
CA ARG A 149 -1.71 -16.64 0.37
C ARG A 149 -3.13 -17.23 0.43
N ALA A 150 -3.66 -17.49 1.62
CA ALA A 150 -4.98 -18.11 1.81
C ALA A 150 -6.10 -17.38 1.06
N LEU A 151 -6.25 -16.08 1.30
CA LEU A 151 -7.29 -15.27 0.66
C LEU A 151 -7.05 -15.11 -0.84
N GLU A 152 -5.79 -14.95 -1.27
CA GLU A 152 -5.43 -14.92 -2.69
C GLU A 152 -5.89 -16.21 -3.38
N LYS A 153 -5.60 -17.38 -2.79
CA LYS A 153 -5.98 -18.67 -3.36
C LYS A 153 -7.49 -18.87 -3.37
N LEU A 154 -8.18 -18.50 -2.28
CA LEU A 154 -9.65 -18.56 -2.21
C LEU A 154 -10.30 -17.71 -3.30
N ILE A 155 -9.82 -16.48 -3.53
CA ILE A 155 -10.35 -15.58 -4.55
C ILE A 155 -10.14 -16.16 -5.95
N LEU A 156 -8.92 -16.61 -6.26
CA LEU A 156 -8.56 -17.09 -7.60
C LEU A 156 -9.21 -18.45 -7.93
N GLU A 157 -9.31 -19.36 -6.97
CA GLU A 157 -9.88 -20.70 -7.18
C GLU A 157 -11.37 -20.64 -7.49
N TYR A 158 -12.08 -19.68 -6.89
CA TYR A 158 -13.52 -19.51 -7.07
C TYR A 158 -13.90 -18.32 -7.96
N ASN A 159 -12.92 -17.68 -8.62
CA ASN A 159 -13.10 -16.51 -9.48
C ASN A 159 -13.91 -15.38 -8.80
N LEU A 160 -13.66 -15.14 -7.51
CA LEU A 160 -14.38 -14.13 -6.71
C LEU A 160 -14.04 -12.68 -7.11
N ASP A 161 -13.03 -12.50 -7.95
CA ASP A 161 -12.62 -11.22 -8.54
C ASP A 161 -13.22 -10.99 -9.94
N SER A 162 -14.28 -11.73 -10.28
CA SER A 162 -15.03 -11.55 -11.53
C SER A 162 -15.87 -10.27 -11.49
N PRO A 163 -15.95 -9.51 -12.60
CA PRO A 163 -16.76 -8.31 -12.68
C PRO A 163 -18.25 -8.64 -12.59
N VAL A 164 -18.98 -7.85 -11.79
CA VAL A 164 -20.43 -7.86 -11.70
C VAL A 164 -20.96 -6.62 -12.41
N VAL A 165 -21.70 -6.81 -13.49
CA VAL A 165 -22.35 -5.73 -14.23
C VAL A 165 -23.56 -5.26 -13.42
N THR A 166 -23.51 -4.01 -12.96
CA THR A 166 -24.62 -3.28 -12.34
C THR A 166 -25.22 -2.32 -13.35
N GLY A 167 -26.38 -1.74 -13.05
CA GLY A 167 -26.99 -0.72 -13.91
C GLY A 167 -26.08 0.49 -14.18
N ASP A 168 -25.13 0.74 -13.28
CA ASP A 168 -24.19 1.87 -13.31
C ASP A 168 -22.78 1.51 -13.85
N GLY A 169 -22.56 0.26 -14.27
CA GLY A 169 -21.28 -0.18 -14.86
C GLY A 169 -20.76 -1.49 -14.29
N ILE A 170 -19.44 -1.57 -14.08
CA ILE A 170 -18.76 -2.78 -13.57
C ILE A 170 -18.37 -2.55 -12.11
N SER A 171 -18.77 -3.47 -11.24
CA SER A 171 -18.39 -3.52 -9.82
C SER A 171 -17.76 -4.86 -9.47
N TYR A 172 -17.02 -4.93 -8.38
CA TYR A 172 -16.48 -6.18 -7.85
C TYR A 172 -16.97 -6.36 -6.41
N VAL A 173 -17.72 -7.44 -6.16
CA VAL A 173 -18.29 -7.73 -4.85
C VAL A 173 -18.21 -9.23 -4.58
N ILE A 174 -17.80 -9.58 -3.35
CA ILE A 174 -17.92 -10.92 -2.82
C ILE A 174 -19.13 -10.92 -1.90
N THR A 175 -20.13 -11.71 -2.29
CA THR A 175 -21.45 -11.77 -1.64
C THR A 175 -21.52 -12.86 -0.59
N LYS A 176 -22.51 -12.75 0.29
CA LYS A 176 -22.83 -13.80 1.28
C LYS A 176 -23.12 -15.13 0.59
N GLU A 177 -23.86 -15.11 -0.51
CA GLU A 177 -24.29 -16.30 -1.24
C GLU A 177 -23.09 -17.06 -1.83
N GLN A 178 -22.07 -16.33 -2.30
CA GLN A 178 -20.81 -16.93 -2.76
C GLN A 178 -20.06 -17.62 -1.61
N ILE A 179 -19.94 -16.96 -0.45
CA ILE A 179 -19.30 -17.55 0.73
C ILE A 179 -20.07 -18.79 1.21
N ASP A 180 -21.40 -18.71 1.27
CA ASP A 180 -22.27 -19.83 1.65
C ASP A 180 -22.11 -21.03 0.70
N SER A 181 -22.03 -20.76 -0.61
CA SER A 181 -21.82 -21.78 -1.65
C SER A 181 -20.44 -22.44 -1.57
N ILE A 182 -19.38 -21.65 -1.35
CA ILE A 182 -18.01 -22.18 -1.19
C ILE A 182 -17.92 -23.03 0.07
N PHE A 183 -18.46 -22.56 1.19
CA PHE A 183 -18.46 -23.29 2.45
C PHE A 183 -19.15 -24.65 2.32
N ALA A 184 -20.23 -24.73 1.53
CA ALA A 184 -20.93 -25.99 1.30
C ALA A 184 -20.16 -26.99 0.42
N LYS A 185 -19.20 -26.52 -0.40
CA LYS A 185 -18.37 -27.36 -1.29
C LYS A 185 -17.10 -27.86 -0.62
N GLU A 186 -16.52 -27.06 0.28
CA GLU A 186 -15.24 -27.36 0.91
C GLU A 186 -15.37 -28.43 2.02
N THR A 187 -14.37 -29.32 2.10
CA THR A 187 -14.30 -30.32 3.18
C THR A 187 -13.54 -29.74 4.36
N ILE A 188 -14.27 -29.29 5.38
CA ILE A 188 -13.69 -28.60 6.52
C ILE A 188 -13.41 -29.58 7.66
N ILE A 189 -12.13 -29.76 7.97
CA ILE A 189 -11.69 -30.58 9.11
C ILE A 189 -11.75 -29.73 10.39
N ASN A 190 -12.50 -30.23 11.38
CA ASN A 190 -12.84 -29.50 12.60
C ASN A 190 -12.27 -30.16 13.86
N ARG A 191 -10.93 -30.28 13.98
CA ARG A 191 -10.32 -30.71 15.26
C ARG A 191 -10.59 -29.66 16.34
N PHE A 192 -10.59 -30.05 17.61
CA PHE A 192 -10.76 -29.10 18.71
C PHE A 192 -9.75 -27.95 18.66
N GLU A 193 -8.49 -28.25 18.36
CA GLU A 193 -7.44 -27.24 18.21
C GLU A 193 -7.75 -26.22 17.08
N ASP A 194 -8.33 -26.67 15.97
CA ASP A 194 -8.72 -25.80 14.86
C ASP A 194 -9.82 -24.83 15.29
N LYS A 195 -10.86 -25.35 15.96
CA LYS A 195 -11.98 -24.56 16.51
C LYS A 195 -11.49 -23.53 17.53
N LEU A 196 -10.59 -23.94 18.42
CA LEU A 196 -10.00 -23.08 19.44
C LEU A 196 -9.16 -21.95 18.82
N ASN A 197 -8.41 -22.23 17.75
CA ASN A 197 -7.66 -21.22 17.02
C ASN A 197 -8.57 -20.16 16.36
N ILE A 198 -9.72 -20.59 15.82
CA ILE A 198 -10.72 -19.70 15.20
C ILE A 198 -11.36 -18.81 16.27
N ILE A 199 -11.79 -19.39 17.39
CA ILE A 199 -12.35 -18.61 18.51
C ILE A 199 -11.31 -17.63 19.06
N ALA A 200 -10.07 -18.06 19.28
CA ALA A 200 -9.01 -17.18 19.77
C ALA A 200 -8.72 -16.03 18.80
N GLN A 201 -8.81 -16.25 17.48
CA GLN A 201 -8.73 -15.19 16.48
C GLN A 201 -9.91 -14.21 16.61
N ARG A 202 -11.16 -14.70 16.72
CA ARG A 202 -12.36 -13.87 16.91
C ARG A 202 -12.29 -13.02 18.17
N ILE A 203 -11.84 -13.60 19.28
CA ILE A 203 -11.64 -12.87 20.54
C ILE A 203 -10.52 -11.83 20.40
N TYR A 204 -9.38 -12.20 19.80
CA TYR A 204 -8.28 -11.28 19.58
C TYR A 204 -8.71 -10.07 18.75
N GLN A 205 -9.45 -10.29 17.65
CA GLN A 205 -9.81 -9.23 16.71
C GLN A 205 -10.73 -8.17 17.33
N LEU A 206 -11.63 -8.60 18.23
CA LEU A 206 -12.54 -7.73 18.99
C LEU A 206 -11.87 -7.08 20.21
N TYR A 207 -10.85 -7.71 20.80
CA TYR A 207 -10.16 -7.17 21.97
C TYR A 207 -9.03 -6.19 21.61
N LYS A 208 -8.05 -6.62 20.80
CA LYS A 208 -6.82 -5.87 20.47
C LYS A 208 -6.54 -5.73 18.98
N GLY A 209 -7.07 -6.64 18.16
CA GLY A 209 -6.92 -6.59 16.72
C GLY A 209 -7.76 -5.51 16.07
N PHE A 210 -7.82 -5.56 14.74
CA PHE A 210 -8.46 -4.57 13.89
C PHE A 210 -9.89 -4.95 13.47
N GLY A 211 -10.66 -5.59 14.36
CA GLY A 211 -12.02 -6.02 14.06
C GLY A 211 -12.06 -7.09 12.96
N VAL A 212 -13.08 -7.08 12.12
CA VAL A 212 -13.28 -8.10 11.06
C VAL A 212 -12.16 -8.16 10.02
N ILE A 213 -11.38 -7.08 9.86
CA ILE A 213 -10.27 -7.03 8.91
C ILE A 213 -8.95 -7.60 9.46
N ASP A 214 -8.89 -7.96 10.74
CA ASP A 214 -7.62 -8.27 11.42
C ASP A 214 -6.83 -9.40 10.75
N GLU A 215 -7.52 -10.47 10.37
CA GLU A 215 -6.91 -11.61 9.69
C GLU A 215 -6.76 -11.35 8.17
N ILE A 216 -7.71 -10.63 7.56
CA ILE A 216 -7.67 -10.23 6.13
C ILE A 216 -6.44 -9.37 5.85
N ARG A 217 -6.12 -8.42 6.73
CA ARG A 217 -4.94 -7.54 6.61
C ARG A 217 -3.65 -8.35 6.53
N ASP A 218 -3.54 -9.45 7.26
CA ASP A 218 -2.34 -10.30 7.28
C ASP A 218 -2.17 -11.11 5.98
N MET A 219 -3.21 -11.22 5.16
CA MET A 219 -3.19 -11.97 3.89
C MET A 219 -2.46 -11.22 2.77
N ARG A 220 -2.08 -11.96 1.73
CA ARG A 220 -1.43 -11.41 0.54
C ARG A 220 -2.45 -10.72 -0.38
N ILE A 221 -2.73 -9.47 -0.05
CA ILE A 221 -3.57 -8.53 -0.80
C ILE A 221 -2.84 -7.18 -0.91
N ASP A 222 -3.26 -6.32 -1.83
CA ASP A 222 -2.63 -5.02 -2.06
C ASP A 222 -3.08 -3.96 -1.04
N GLY A 223 -4.22 -4.17 -0.39
CA GLY A 223 -4.74 -3.23 0.60
C GLY A 223 -6.09 -3.62 1.20
N VAL A 224 -6.49 -2.89 2.23
CA VAL A 224 -7.79 -3.00 2.91
C VAL A 224 -8.27 -1.59 3.27
N SER A 225 -9.56 -1.31 3.07
CA SER A 225 -10.18 -0.07 3.54
C SER A 225 -11.49 -0.33 4.25
N GLY A 226 -11.84 0.55 5.19
CA GLY A 226 -13.09 0.48 5.93
C GLY A 226 -13.66 1.87 6.18
N GLY A 227 -15.00 1.96 6.30
CA GLY A 227 -15.72 3.23 6.45
C GLY A 227 -15.79 4.11 5.19
N VAL A 228 -15.61 3.52 4.00
CA VAL A 228 -15.50 4.24 2.71
C VAL A 228 -16.77 4.19 1.85
N SER A 229 -17.78 3.45 2.28
CA SER A 229 -19.09 3.33 1.64
C SER A 229 -20.18 3.22 2.70
N GLY A 230 -21.44 3.31 2.30
CA GLY A 230 -22.58 3.30 3.23
C GLY A 230 -22.85 4.68 3.82
N ILE A 231 -23.95 4.79 4.56
CA ILE A 231 -24.44 6.07 5.08
C ILE A 231 -23.74 6.38 6.41
N PRO A 232 -23.10 7.56 6.54
CA PRO A 232 -22.56 8.00 7.82
C PRO A 232 -23.68 8.36 8.81
N PRO A 233 -23.48 8.12 10.13
CA PRO A 233 -24.46 8.46 11.16
C PRO A 233 -24.93 9.91 11.12
N ALA A 234 -24.05 10.86 10.79
CA ALA A 234 -24.38 12.28 10.67
C ALA A 234 -25.50 12.55 9.64
N PHE A 235 -25.58 11.76 8.56
CA PHE A 235 -26.65 11.91 7.55
C PHE A 235 -28.00 11.39 8.06
N HIS A 236 -28.03 10.52 9.07
CA HIS A 236 -29.29 10.10 9.70
C HIS A 236 -29.93 11.22 10.51
N GLU A 237 -29.15 12.20 10.98
CA GLU A 237 -29.63 13.35 11.76
C GLU A 237 -30.18 14.48 10.85
N GLU A 238 -29.68 14.61 9.62
CA GLU A 238 -30.08 15.66 8.67
C GLU A 238 -31.28 15.29 7.77
N LEU A 239 -31.64 14.00 7.66
CA LEU A 239 -32.81 13.60 6.88
C LEU A 239 -34.11 13.93 7.64
N ASP A 240 -34.89 14.87 7.09
CA ASP A 240 -36.25 15.18 7.52
C ASP A 240 -37.09 13.91 7.72
N LEU A 241 -37.93 13.92 8.77
CA LEU A 241 -38.91 12.88 9.18
C LEU A 241 -39.89 12.40 8.08
N THR A 242 -39.73 12.85 6.84
CA THR A 242 -40.52 12.50 5.66
C THR A 242 -40.04 11.23 4.95
N VAL A 243 -38.76 10.85 5.08
CA VAL A 243 -38.27 9.54 4.63
C VAL A 243 -38.54 8.52 5.74
N SER A 244 -39.37 7.50 5.45
CA SER A 244 -39.72 6.49 6.44
C SER A 244 -38.46 5.90 7.09
N LEU A 245 -38.35 5.96 8.41
CA LEU A 245 -37.29 5.32 9.23
C LEU A 245 -37.03 3.84 8.83
N SER A 246 -38.03 3.18 8.24
CA SER A 246 -37.97 1.81 7.69
C SER A 246 -37.15 1.65 6.40
N ILE A 247 -36.93 2.71 5.62
CA ILE A 247 -36.08 2.71 4.42
C ILE A 247 -34.64 2.99 4.83
N ILE A 248 -34.44 3.97 5.70
CA ILE A 248 -33.12 4.37 6.21
C ILE A 248 -32.44 3.23 6.98
N SER A 249 -33.18 2.51 7.82
CA SER A 249 -32.67 1.32 8.54
C SER A 249 -32.31 0.13 7.64
N LYS A 250 -32.69 0.15 6.36
CA LYS A 250 -32.32 -0.89 5.37
C LYS A 250 -31.12 -0.50 4.50
N LEU A 251 -30.67 0.75 4.58
CA LEU A 251 -29.50 1.20 3.84
C LEU A 251 -28.24 0.79 4.62
N PRO A 252 -27.16 0.40 3.91
CA PRO A 252 -25.92 -0.01 4.55
C PRO A 252 -25.30 1.15 5.31
N ALA A 253 -24.87 0.92 6.54
CA ALA A 253 -24.18 1.92 7.33
C ALA A 253 -22.70 1.99 6.96
N ASN A 254 -22.01 3.07 7.33
CA ASN A 254 -20.57 3.19 7.11
C ASN A 254 -19.74 2.08 7.80
N TYR A 255 -20.20 1.55 8.93
CA TYR A 255 -19.55 0.44 9.61
C TYR A 255 -19.79 -0.92 8.91
N ASP A 256 -20.65 -1.01 7.89
CA ASP A 256 -20.79 -2.19 7.01
C ASP A 256 -19.79 -2.16 5.83
N SER A 257 -18.98 -1.10 5.71
CA SER A 257 -18.03 -0.95 4.62
C SER A 257 -16.72 -1.70 4.88
N VAL A 258 -16.54 -2.87 4.28
CA VAL A 258 -15.27 -3.61 4.26
C VAL A 258 -14.83 -3.88 2.83
N TRP A 259 -13.67 -3.33 2.44
CA TRP A 259 -13.15 -3.44 1.07
C TRP A 259 -11.71 -3.94 1.07
N ILE A 260 -11.36 -4.69 0.04
CA ILE A 260 -9.99 -5.10 -0.24
C ILE A 260 -9.53 -4.58 -1.60
N PHE A 261 -8.24 -4.32 -1.72
CA PHE A 261 -7.59 -4.09 -3.00
C PHE A 261 -6.79 -5.34 -3.36
N PHE A 262 -7.12 -5.95 -4.49
CA PHE A 262 -6.56 -7.24 -4.91
C PHE A 262 -6.25 -7.24 -6.41
N LYS A 263 -4.98 -7.39 -6.76
CA LYS A 263 -4.47 -7.39 -8.14
C LYS A 263 -4.99 -6.23 -8.97
N GLY A 264 -5.01 -5.04 -8.38
CA GLY A 264 -5.49 -3.82 -9.05
C GLY A 264 -7.02 -3.62 -9.08
N LYS A 265 -7.79 -4.54 -8.48
CA LYS A 265 -9.26 -4.48 -8.38
C LYS A 265 -9.68 -4.11 -6.97
N THR A 266 -10.66 -3.22 -6.83
CA THR A 266 -11.28 -2.85 -5.55
C THR A 266 -12.52 -3.70 -5.35
N ILE A 267 -12.50 -4.60 -4.36
CA ILE A 267 -13.53 -5.62 -4.14
C ILE A 267 -14.24 -5.38 -2.81
N HIS A 268 -15.57 -5.27 -2.84
CA HIS A 268 -16.40 -5.13 -1.65
C HIS A 268 -16.67 -6.50 -1.01
N LEU A 269 -16.41 -6.63 0.30
CA LEU A 269 -16.75 -7.83 1.08
C LEU A 269 -18.10 -7.62 1.76
N SER A 270 -19.20 -7.68 1.00
CA SER A 270 -20.53 -7.23 1.45
C SER A 270 -21.15 -8.10 2.56
N PHE A 271 -20.49 -9.19 2.94
CA PHE A 271 -20.92 -10.10 4.01
C PHE A 271 -20.21 -9.82 5.35
N LEU A 272 -19.32 -8.83 5.41
CA LEU A 272 -18.59 -8.42 6.61
C LEU A 272 -19.02 -7.03 7.07
N SER A 273 -19.02 -6.82 8.38
CA SER A 273 -19.32 -5.53 9.02
C SER A 273 -18.50 -5.37 10.29
N PHE A 274 -18.14 -4.15 10.66
CA PHE A 274 -17.58 -3.83 11.98
C PHE A 274 -18.63 -3.98 13.09
N GLY A 275 -19.91 -4.11 12.76
CA GLY A 275 -21.02 -4.34 13.68
C GLY A 275 -21.51 -3.09 14.41
N SER A 276 -20.63 -2.11 14.65
CA SER A 276 -21.01 -0.79 15.17
C SER A 276 -20.02 0.30 14.76
N GLU A 277 -20.46 1.56 14.88
CA GLU A 277 -19.58 2.70 14.65
C GLU A 277 -18.45 2.78 15.68
N GLU A 278 -18.72 2.46 16.96
CA GLU A 278 -17.69 2.48 18.00
C GLU A 278 -16.55 1.51 17.68
N GLU A 279 -16.86 0.36 17.09
CA GLU A 279 -15.87 -0.63 16.67
C GLU A 279 -15.05 -0.10 15.48
N LEU A 280 -15.68 0.49 14.46
CA LEU A 280 -14.96 1.14 13.36
C LEU A 280 -14.03 2.25 13.88
N ILE A 281 -14.51 3.11 14.79
CA ILE A 281 -13.72 4.16 15.43
C ILE A 281 -12.54 3.55 16.22
N ARG A 282 -12.76 2.44 16.94
CA ARG A 282 -11.70 1.74 17.68
C ARG A 282 -10.62 1.24 16.73
N VAL A 283 -11.00 0.66 15.60
CA VAL A 283 -10.07 0.17 14.57
C VAL A 283 -9.27 1.35 13.99
N CYS A 284 -9.96 2.41 13.55
CA CYS A 284 -9.33 3.64 13.05
C CYS A 284 -8.34 4.24 14.06
N LYS A 285 -8.70 4.32 15.34
CA LYS A 285 -7.82 4.86 16.39
C LYS A 285 -6.59 3.99 16.64
N ASN A 286 -6.64 2.69 16.35
CA ASN A 286 -5.55 1.75 16.64
C ASN A 286 -4.60 1.55 15.45
N ILE A 287 -5.12 1.50 14.22
CA ILE A 287 -4.37 1.02 13.05
C ILE A 287 -3.15 1.87 12.67
N TYR A 288 -3.17 3.18 12.95
CA TYR A 288 -2.07 4.09 12.62
C TYR A 288 -1.05 4.31 13.76
N ARG A 289 -1.19 3.66 14.93
CA ARG A 289 -0.47 4.07 16.15
C ARG A 289 1.03 3.71 16.22
N TYR A 290 1.58 3.00 15.25
CA TYR A 290 2.99 2.60 15.25
C TYR A 290 3.91 3.83 15.30
N ASN A 291 4.98 3.81 16.11
CA ASN A 291 5.88 4.95 16.33
C ASN A 291 5.23 6.26 16.84
N TYR A 292 3.97 6.22 17.27
CA TYR A 292 3.26 7.34 17.90
C TYR A 292 3.25 8.64 17.06
N PRO A 293 2.56 8.68 15.91
CA PRO A 293 2.52 9.83 15.00
C PRO A 293 1.64 11.01 15.51
N GLY A 294 1.38 11.05 16.82
CA GLY A 294 0.37 11.91 17.45
C GLY A 294 -1.04 11.30 17.47
N GLN A 295 -2.00 12.03 18.00
CA GLN A 295 -3.41 11.62 18.06
C GLN A 295 -4.25 12.37 17.03
N LEU A 296 -5.34 11.74 16.57
CA LEU A 296 -6.38 12.39 15.77
C LEU A 296 -7.20 13.32 16.66
N SER A 297 -7.40 14.55 16.19
CA SER A 297 -8.24 15.57 16.83
C SER A 297 -9.15 16.23 15.78
N GLU A 298 -10.09 17.08 16.19
CA GLU A 298 -10.91 17.85 15.24
C GLU A 298 -10.06 18.80 14.40
N SER A 299 -9.04 19.39 15.01
CA SER A 299 -8.05 20.25 14.35
C SER A 299 -7.07 19.49 13.45
N ASN A 300 -6.87 18.19 13.69
CA ASN A 300 -5.96 17.33 12.94
C ASN A 300 -6.70 16.06 12.51
N GLY A 301 -7.60 16.23 11.54
CA GLY A 301 -8.59 15.25 11.13
C GLY A 301 -8.07 14.09 10.29
N TYR A 302 -6.76 14.03 9.98
CA TYR A 302 -6.16 12.90 9.28
C TYR A 302 -4.78 12.53 9.82
N LYS A 303 -4.38 11.28 9.60
CA LYS A 303 -3.02 10.79 9.85
C LYS A 303 -2.57 9.89 8.73
N VAL A 304 -1.33 10.11 8.27
CA VAL A 304 -0.60 9.20 7.39
C VAL A 304 0.54 8.64 8.19
N ASN A 305 0.67 7.32 8.22
CA ASN A 305 1.76 6.63 8.91
C ASN A 305 2.10 5.30 8.25
N GLU A 306 3.18 4.66 8.68
CA GLU A 306 3.53 3.29 8.33
C GLU A 306 3.28 2.35 9.51
N MET A 307 2.84 1.12 9.24
CA MET A 307 2.73 0.05 10.24
C MET A 307 4.09 -0.65 10.43
N LYS A 308 4.18 -1.54 11.42
CA LYS A 308 5.41 -2.31 11.65
C LYS A 308 5.77 -3.23 10.48
N ASP A 309 4.78 -3.68 9.71
CA ASP A 309 4.98 -4.48 8.50
C ASP A 309 5.34 -3.63 7.26
N GLY A 310 5.45 -2.30 7.40
CA GLY A 310 5.75 -1.36 6.32
C GLY A 310 4.52 -0.89 5.55
N SER A 311 3.33 -1.44 5.82
CA SER A 311 2.10 -0.99 5.16
C SER A 311 1.83 0.48 5.44
N ARG A 312 1.49 1.23 4.39
CA ARG A 312 1.06 2.63 4.54
C ARG A 312 -0.39 2.65 5.03
N VAL A 313 -0.65 3.43 6.05
CA VAL A 313 -1.96 3.61 6.65
C VAL A 313 -2.34 5.08 6.62
N VAL A 314 -3.52 5.35 6.09
CA VAL A 314 -4.19 6.64 6.16
C VAL A 314 -5.46 6.47 6.98
N VAL A 315 -5.67 7.34 7.95
CA VAL A 315 -6.91 7.39 8.74
C VAL A 315 -7.44 8.82 8.71
N VAL A 316 -8.75 8.96 8.54
CA VAL A 316 -9.47 10.23 8.53
C VAL A 316 -10.63 10.21 9.52
N ARG A 317 -11.03 11.39 10.01
CA ARG A 317 -12.18 11.58 10.90
C ARG A 317 -12.92 12.89 10.61
N PRO A 318 -14.17 13.01 11.07
CA PRO A 318 -14.90 14.28 11.07
C PRO A 318 -14.24 15.36 11.95
N PRO A 319 -14.31 16.65 11.56
CA PRO A 319 -15.04 17.19 10.40
C PRO A 319 -14.23 17.22 9.09
N PHE A 320 -12.99 16.73 9.07
CA PHE A 320 -12.18 16.72 7.85
C PHE A 320 -12.74 15.77 6.76
N SER A 321 -13.36 14.67 7.19
CA SER A 321 -14.13 13.75 6.36
C SER A 321 -15.57 13.63 6.89
N GLU A 322 -16.49 13.17 6.06
CA GLU A 322 -17.90 12.95 6.47
C GLU A 322 -18.05 11.84 7.55
N SER A 323 -17.09 10.92 7.61
CA SER A 323 -17.12 9.78 8.53
C SER A 323 -15.70 9.33 8.91
N TRP A 324 -15.60 8.41 9.87
CA TRP A 324 -14.34 7.73 10.16
C TRP A 324 -14.03 6.70 9.07
N ALA A 325 -12.85 6.81 8.46
CA ALA A 325 -12.40 5.85 7.46
C ALA A 325 -10.91 5.59 7.56
N PHE A 326 -10.48 4.43 7.05
CA PHE A 326 -9.07 4.10 6.92
C PHE A 326 -8.76 3.43 5.59
N PHE A 327 -7.50 3.60 5.17
CA PHE A 327 -6.93 3.00 3.97
C PHE A 327 -5.58 2.38 4.35
N VAL A 328 -5.47 1.07 4.20
CA VAL A 328 -4.20 0.34 4.31
C VAL A 328 -3.76 -0.05 2.92
N ARG A 329 -2.55 0.38 2.54
CA ARG A 329 -1.87 -0.08 1.32
C ARG A 329 -0.68 -0.92 1.72
N LYS A 330 -0.65 -2.16 1.23
CA LYS A 330 0.40 -3.12 1.49
C LYS A 330 1.40 -3.13 0.35
N PHE A 331 2.68 -3.22 0.71
CA PHE A 331 3.78 -3.39 -0.25
C PHE A 331 4.23 -4.86 -0.36
N ASP A 332 3.79 -5.71 0.58
CA ASP A 332 4.13 -7.15 0.65
C ASP A 332 3.56 -8.02 -0.48
N SER A 333 2.70 -7.49 -1.34
CA SER A 333 2.22 -8.21 -2.53
C SER A 333 3.22 -8.24 -3.68
N ILE A 334 4.26 -7.40 -3.62
CA ILE A 334 5.31 -7.31 -4.63
C ILE A 334 6.25 -8.52 -4.45
N GLU A 335 5.88 -9.66 -5.04
CA GLU A 335 6.88 -10.65 -5.44
C GLU A 335 7.88 -9.95 -6.35
N ARG A 336 9.11 -10.46 -6.37
CA ARG A 336 10.10 -10.11 -7.40
C ARG A 336 9.53 -10.56 -8.75
N ALA A 337 8.67 -9.74 -9.32
CA ALA A 337 8.13 -9.96 -10.65
C ALA A 337 9.29 -9.78 -11.61
N GLU A 338 9.69 -10.87 -12.25
CA GLU A 338 10.69 -10.82 -13.29
C GLU A 338 10.08 -10.05 -14.48
N ILE A 339 10.89 -9.24 -15.18
CA ILE A 339 10.36 -8.38 -16.26
C ILE A 339 9.66 -9.21 -17.36
N GLU A 340 10.09 -10.45 -17.56
CA GLU A 340 9.52 -11.43 -18.48
C GLU A 340 8.09 -11.86 -18.07
N GLU A 341 7.74 -11.74 -16.80
CA GLU A 341 6.37 -11.97 -16.30
C GLU A 341 5.49 -10.72 -16.43
N LEU A 342 6.11 -9.54 -16.46
CA LEU A 342 5.41 -8.26 -16.60
C LEU A 342 5.07 -7.94 -18.05
N ILE A 343 5.98 -8.28 -18.97
CA ILE A 343 5.87 -7.98 -20.40
C ILE A 343 5.76 -9.32 -21.16
N THR A 344 4.53 -9.74 -21.41
CA THR A 344 4.21 -11.08 -21.92
C THR A 344 3.63 -11.07 -23.34
N ASP A 345 3.36 -9.88 -23.88
CA ASP A 345 2.79 -9.73 -25.21
C ASP A 345 3.76 -10.21 -26.31
N LYS A 346 3.23 -10.35 -27.53
CA LYS A 346 4.00 -10.89 -28.65
C LYS A 346 5.24 -10.01 -28.94
N ASN A 347 6.37 -10.68 -29.17
CA ASN A 347 7.70 -10.07 -29.35
C ASN A 347 8.22 -9.31 -28.10
N SER A 348 7.81 -9.70 -26.89
CA SER A 348 8.25 -9.06 -25.64
C SER A 348 9.77 -9.06 -25.44
N GLU A 349 10.50 -9.97 -26.07
CA GLU A 349 11.96 -10.02 -26.01
C GLU A 349 12.65 -8.78 -26.59
N ILE A 350 11.97 -8.01 -27.46
CA ILE A 350 12.47 -6.77 -28.05
C ILE A 350 12.55 -5.66 -26.99
N PRO A 351 11.45 -5.18 -26.36
CA PRO A 351 11.54 -4.16 -25.33
C PRO A 351 12.33 -4.63 -24.11
N ILE A 352 12.21 -5.89 -23.69
CA ILE A 352 12.99 -6.45 -22.57
C ILE A 352 14.49 -6.37 -22.86
N GLY A 353 14.90 -6.77 -24.07
CA GLY A 353 16.29 -6.72 -24.50
C GLY A 353 16.82 -5.29 -24.54
N LEU A 354 16.06 -4.34 -25.11
CA LEU A 354 16.47 -2.94 -25.13
C LEU A 354 16.67 -2.42 -23.71
N ILE A 355 15.70 -2.64 -22.82
CA ILE A 355 15.76 -2.23 -21.42
C ILE A 355 16.99 -2.83 -20.72
N LYS A 356 17.28 -4.13 -20.90
CA LYS A 356 18.50 -4.76 -20.36
C LYS A 356 19.74 -3.97 -20.75
N TRP A 357 19.87 -3.57 -22.02
CA TRP A 357 21.03 -2.85 -22.52
C TRP A 357 21.08 -1.38 -22.12
N LEU A 358 19.94 -0.70 -21.97
CA LEU A 358 19.88 0.65 -21.43
C LEU A 358 20.40 0.69 -19.98
N ILE A 359 19.99 -0.29 -19.16
CA ILE A 359 20.40 -0.37 -17.75
C ILE A 359 21.86 -0.80 -17.59
N LYS A 360 22.31 -1.82 -18.33
CA LYS A 360 23.73 -2.22 -18.33
C LYS A 360 24.64 -1.13 -18.91
N GLY A 361 24.14 -0.40 -19.90
CA GLY A 361 24.83 0.72 -20.55
C GLY A 361 24.81 2.02 -19.76
N CYS A 362 24.31 2.01 -18.52
CA CYS A 362 24.23 3.19 -17.64
C CYS A 362 23.54 4.39 -18.32
N ARG A 363 22.36 4.19 -18.92
CA ARG A 363 21.59 5.26 -19.56
C ARG A 363 20.54 5.82 -18.60
N VAL A 364 20.46 7.14 -18.51
CA VAL A 364 19.43 7.83 -17.71
C VAL A 364 18.07 7.58 -18.34
N THR A 365 17.20 6.89 -17.60
CA THR A 365 15.96 6.36 -18.16
C THR A 365 14.78 6.73 -17.26
N ALA A 366 13.79 7.39 -17.87
CA ALA A 366 12.50 7.67 -17.26
C ALA A 366 11.53 6.51 -17.52
N ILE A 367 10.67 6.21 -16.54
CA ILE A 367 9.53 5.32 -16.72
C ILE A 367 8.27 6.16 -16.51
N THR A 368 7.53 6.40 -17.59
CA THR A 368 6.35 7.28 -17.58
C THR A 368 5.05 6.50 -17.73
N GLY A 369 3.91 7.19 -17.56
CA GLY A 369 2.58 6.59 -17.63
C GLY A 369 1.62 7.08 -16.52
N ALA A 370 0.33 6.80 -16.71
CA ALA A 370 -0.70 7.17 -15.74
C ALA A 370 -0.52 6.49 -14.37
N GLN A 371 -1.28 6.94 -13.36
CA GLN A 371 -1.28 6.26 -12.07
C GLN A 371 -1.84 4.84 -12.24
N GLY A 372 -1.19 3.85 -11.61
CA GLY A 372 -1.65 2.45 -11.66
C GLY A 372 -1.29 1.66 -12.93
N THR A 373 -0.47 2.20 -13.84
CA THR A 373 0.02 1.49 -15.04
C THR A 373 1.18 0.53 -14.78
N GLY A 374 1.73 0.50 -13.56
CA GLY A 374 2.80 -0.44 -13.19
C GLY A 374 4.23 0.11 -13.29
N LYS A 375 4.43 1.44 -13.43
CA LYS A 375 5.75 2.09 -13.50
C LYS A 375 6.73 1.63 -12.42
N THR A 376 6.31 1.73 -11.16
CA THR A 376 7.11 1.34 -9.99
C THR A 376 7.44 -0.15 -10.02
N THR A 377 6.51 -1.00 -10.48
CA THR A 377 6.72 -2.43 -10.64
C THR A 377 7.78 -2.73 -11.71
N LEU A 378 7.71 -2.06 -12.86
CA LEU A 378 8.74 -2.16 -13.88
C LEU A 378 10.10 -1.67 -13.35
N LEU A 379 10.14 -0.53 -12.66
CA LEU A 379 11.35 0.01 -12.03
C LEU A 379 12.02 -1.02 -11.10
N MET A 380 11.25 -1.67 -10.23
CA MET A 380 11.79 -2.69 -9.32
C MET A 380 12.33 -3.92 -10.08
N SER A 381 11.69 -4.32 -11.18
CA SER A 381 12.12 -5.47 -11.98
C SER A 381 13.45 -5.21 -12.71
N ILE A 382 13.65 -4.00 -13.25
CA ILE A 382 14.83 -3.68 -14.07
C ILE A 382 16.10 -3.48 -13.24
N VAL A 383 15.97 -3.26 -11.93
CA VAL A 383 17.10 -3.20 -10.98
C VAL A 383 17.96 -4.47 -11.07
N LYS A 384 17.38 -5.63 -11.45
CA LYS A 384 18.13 -6.87 -11.66
C LYS A 384 19.23 -6.73 -12.72
N PHE A 385 19.06 -5.85 -13.71
CA PHE A 385 20.02 -5.65 -14.80
C PHE A 385 21.19 -4.74 -14.41
N ILE A 386 21.06 -3.96 -13.34
CA ILE A 386 22.14 -3.13 -12.81
C ILE A 386 23.31 -4.04 -12.43
N ASN A 387 24.55 -3.64 -12.74
CA ASN A 387 25.73 -4.39 -12.34
C ASN A 387 25.73 -4.61 -10.81
N PRO A 388 25.84 -5.85 -10.31
CA PRO A 388 25.87 -6.14 -8.87
C PRO A 388 26.98 -5.42 -8.10
N ALA A 389 28.07 -5.00 -8.77
CA ALA A 389 29.15 -4.24 -8.16
C ALA A 389 28.79 -2.78 -7.87
N TYR A 390 27.73 -2.24 -8.46
CA TYR A 390 27.32 -0.86 -8.23
C TYR A 390 26.55 -0.72 -6.91
N THR A 391 26.75 0.42 -6.27
CA THR A 391 26.03 0.83 -5.06
C THR A 391 24.83 1.69 -5.43
N LEU A 392 23.67 1.38 -4.85
CA LEU A 392 22.40 2.01 -5.20
C LEU A 392 21.95 2.91 -4.05
N ARG A 393 21.64 4.16 -4.37
CA ARG A 393 21.04 5.13 -3.45
C ARG A 393 19.66 5.49 -4.00
N ILE A 394 18.65 5.33 -3.16
CA ILE A 394 17.27 5.52 -3.57
C ILE A 394 16.68 6.67 -2.77
N GLN A 395 16.04 7.61 -3.45
CA GLN A 395 15.27 8.69 -2.84
C GLN A 395 13.79 8.49 -3.11
N GLU A 396 12.98 8.39 -2.05
CA GLU A 396 11.52 8.25 -2.14
C GLU A 396 10.81 9.20 -1.17
N MET A 397 9.54 9.51 -1.40
CA MET A 397 8.73 10.26 -0.42
C MET A 397 8.30 9.37 0.76
N ALA A 398 8.09 8.08 0.49
CA ALA A 398 7.83 7.03 1.46
C ALA A 398 8.58 5.77 0.99
N PHE A 399 8.88 4.82 1.88
CA PHE A 399 9.56 3.59 1.46
C PHE A 399 8.57 2.71 0.69
N GLU A 400 8.55 2.79 -0.64
CA GLU A 400 7.62 2.02 -1.47
C GLU A 400 8.32 0.92 -2.27
N LEU A 401 9.51 1.20 -2.82
CA LEU A 401 10.23 0.25 -3.67
C LEU A 401 10.78 -0.95 -2.89
N HIS A 402 11.13 -0.75 -1.62
CA HIS A 402 11.75 -1.76 -0.75
C HIS A 402 12.85 -2.61 -1.44
N LEU A 403 13.67 -2.00 -2.31
CA LEU A 403 14.61 -2.74 -3.16
C LEU A 403 15.57 -3.64 -2.38
N ARG A 404 15.97 -3.23 -1.16
CA ARG A 404 16.83 -4.05 -0.29
C ARG A 404 16.15 -5.36 0.16
N LYS A 405 14.82 -5.37 0.31
CA LYS A 405 14.05 -6.60 0.60
C LYS A 405 13.99 -7.53 -0.60
N ILE A 406 13.92 -6.97 -1.81
CA ILE A 406 13.86 -7.71 -3.08
C ILE A 406 15.24 -8.24 -3.50
N TYR A 407 16.29 -7.46 -3.26
CA TYR A 407 17.68 -7.75 -3.61
C TYR A 407 18.60 -7.64 -2.37
N PRO A 408 18.50 -8.57 -1.40
CA PRO A 408 19.19 -8.47 -0.11
C PRO A 408 20.73 -8.50 -0.22
N GLU A 409 21.27 -9.14 -1.26
CA GLU A 409 22.72 -9.25 -1.49
C GLU A 409 23.33 -8.02 -2.20
N ARG A 410 22.52 -7.00 -2.55
CA ARG A 410 23.01 -5.78 -3.22
C ARG A 410 23.26 -4.66 -2.21
N ASN A 411 24.26 -3.81 -2.47
CA ASN A 411 24.53 -2.60 -1.69
C ASN A 411 23.51 -1.50 -2.01
N ILE A 412 22.34 -1.60 -1.37
CA ILE A 412 21.17 -0.73 -1.60
C ILE A 412 20.88 0.03 -0.30
N LEU A 413 20.72 1.35 -0.34
CA LEU A 413 20.18 2.13 0.78
C LEU A 413 19.15 3.16 0.28
N THR A 414 17.99 3.16 0.92
CA THR A 414 16.89 4.07 0.60
C THR A 414 16.80 5.18 1.65
N PHE A 415 16.58 6.40 1.17
CA PHE A 415 16.36 7.62 1.93
C PHE A 415 14.95 8.15 1.65
N ARG A 416 14.36 8.80 2.64
CA ARG A 416 13.11 9.54 2.48
C ARG A 416 13.20 10.92 3.09
N GLU A 417 12.38 11.82 2.57
CA GLU A 417 12.13 13.09 3.23
C GLU A 417 11.41 12.86 4.58
N THR A 418 11.75 13.67 5.58
CA THR A 418 11.10 13.64 6.89
C THR A 418 10.62 15.04 7.24
N THR A 419 9.83 15.19 8.30
CA THR A 419 9.37 16.51 8.77
C THR A 419 10.52 17.45 9.16
N THR A 420 11.73 16.93 9.37
CA THR A 420 12.90 17.70 9.83
C THR A 420 14.09 17.63 8.87
N ILE A 421 14.03 16.82 7.81
CA ILE A 421 15.12 16.63 6.85
C ILE A 421 14.49 16.70 5.46
N SER A 422 14.82 17.75 4.72
CA SER A 422 14.33 17.98 3.36
C SER A 422 14.94 17.00 2.35
N GLY A 423 14.29 16.85 1.20
CA GLY A 423 14.84 16.07 0.08
C GLY A 423 16.22 16.56 -0.40
N GLN A 424 16.48 17.88 -0.34
CA GLN A 424 17.77 18.46 -0.71
C GLN A 424 18.89 18.11 0.28
N GLU A 425 18.63 18.19 1.58
CA GLU A 425 19.58 17.73 2.61
C GLU A 425 19.87 16.23 2.47
N GLY A 426 18.85 15.44 2.11
CA GLY A 426 18.99 14.02 1.79
C GLY A 426 19.93 13.78 0.60
N LEU A 427 19.78 14.55 -0.49
CA LEU A 427 20.68 14.49 -1.64
C LEU A 427 22.11 14.91 -1.27
N ASP A 428 22.29 15.97 -0.50
CA ASP A 428 23.62 16.44 -0.11
C ASP A 428 24.33 15.45 0.83
N LEU A 429 23.57 14.70 1.63
CA LEU A 429 24.08 13.55 2.37
C LEU A 429 24.46 12.40 1.43
N GLN A 430 23.63 12.08 0.43
CA GLN A 430 23.90 11.00 -0.53
C GLN A 430 25.21 11.24 -1.31
N LYS A 431 25.52 12.49 -1.66
CA LYS A 431 26.80 12.87 -2.29
C LYS A 431 28.03 12.57 -1.41
N LYS A 432 27.86 12.42 -0.10
CA LYS A 432 28.91 12.03 0.86
C LYS A 432 29.00 10.51 1.06
N THR A 433 28.18 9.74 0.36
CA THR A 433 28.23 8.28 0.34
C THR A 433 28.98 7.79 -0.90
N ASP A 434 29.30 6.50 -0.94
CA ASP A 434 29.88 5.78 -2.07
C ASP A 434 28.83 5.42 -3.15
N GLY A 435 27.73 6.18 -3.26
CA GLY A 435 26.61 5.90 -4.16
C GLY A 435 26.95 6.07 -5.64
N THR A 436 26.75 5.02 -6.44
CA THR A 436 27.09 5.01 -7.87
C THR A 436 25.87 5.19 -8.78
N VAL A 437 24.73 4.62 -8.39
CA VAL A 437 23.47 4.68 -9.14
C VAL A 437 22.39 5.30 -8.27
N ASN A 438 21.68 6.28 -8.83
CA ASN A 438 20.58 6.94 -8.16
C ASN A 438 19.24 6.44 -8.71
N ILE A 439 18.29 6.19 -7.81
CA ILE A 439 16.92 5.81 -8.19
C ILE A 439 15.95 6.74 -7.46
N LEU A 440 15.03 7.37 -8.19
CA LEU A 440 13.95 8.14 -7.59
C LEU A 440 12.63 7.39 -7.80
N GLY A 441 11.95 7.06 -6.70
CA GLY A 441 10.70 6.30 -6.76
C GLY A 441 9.62 7.00 -7.58
N GLU A 442 9.51 8.32 -7.44
CA GLU A 442 8.57 9.17 -8.17
C GLU A 442 9.07 10.62 -8.24
N VAL A 443 9.04 11.21 -9.43
CA VAL A 443 9.37 12.61 -9.68
C VAL A 443 8.07 13.33 -10.06
N ALA A 444 7.36 13.85 -9.05
CA ALA A 444 6.06 14.49 -9.24
C ALA A 444 6.07 16.00 -8.96
N THR A 445 6.98 16.48 -8.11
CA THR A 445 7.01 17.88 -7.67
C THR A 445 8.23 18.63 -8.22
N ALA A 446 8.14 19.95 -8.23
CA ALA A 446 9.21 20.81 -8.72
C ALA A 446 10.54 20.61 -7.94
N PRO A 447 10.55 20.54 -6.59
CA PRO A 447 11.76 20.25 -5.84
C PRO A 447 12.38 18.90 -6.23
N VAL A 448 11.58 17.83 -6.36
CA VAL A 448 12.09 16.50 -6.69
C VAL A 448 12.63 16.45 -8.13
N SER A 449 12.03 17.20 -9.05
CA SER A 449 12.53 17.31 -10.43
C SER A 449 13.90 18.00 -10.48
N SER A 450 14.10 19.05 -9.69
CA SER A 450 15.40 19.69 -9.52
C SER A 450 16.44 18.72 -8.94
N LEU A 451 16.08 17.94 -7.91
CA LEU A 451 16.94 16.91 -7.35
C LEU A 451 17.32 15.85 -8.39
N MET A 452 16.37 15.40 -9.22
CA MET A 452 16.61 14.40 -10.26
C MET A 452 17.66 14.88 -11.28
N ILE A 453 17.51 16.11 -11.77
CA ILE A 453 18.44 16.70 -12.73
C ILE A 453 19.82 16.88 -12.09
N GLN A 454 19.89 17.39 -10.86
CA GLN A 454 21.15 17.49 -10.11
C GLN A 454 21.83 16.12 -9.92
N MET A 455 21.07 15.08 -9.54
CA MET A 455 21.59 13.71 -9.36
C MET A 455 22.18 13.16 -10.65
N ALA A 456 21.50 13.37 -11.77
CA ALA A 456 21.93 12.85 -13.06
C ALA A 456 23.11 13.63 -13.67
N GLN A 457 23.39 14.85 -13.21
CA GLN A 457 24.58 15.62 -13.60
C GLN A 457 25.81 15.30 -12.74
N VAL A 458 25.63 15.01 -11.45
CA VAL A 458 26.74 14.90 -10.49
C VAL A 458 27.13 13.44 -10.26
N ALA A 459 28.31 13.06 -10.75
CA ALA A 459 29.13 11.90 -10.37
C ALA A 459 28.45 10.51 -10.21
N SER A 460 27.18 10.38 -10.59
CA SER A 460 26.46 9.11 -10.68
C SER A 460 26.59 8.56 -12.09
N LEU A 461 26.69 7.23 -12.22
CA LEU A 461 26.77 6.60 -13.54
C LEU A 461 25.49 6.84 -14.34
N PHE A 462 24.34 6.76 -13.68
CA PHE A 462 23.03 7.05 -14.26
C PHE A 462 21.94 7.14 -13.18
N THR A 463 20.79 7.65 -13.60
CA THR A 463 19.59 7.81 -12.78
C THR A 463 18.40 7.09 -13.41
N LEU A 464 17.62 6.40 -12.59
CA LEU A 464 16.31 5.84 -12.96
C LEU A 464 15.22 6.53 -12.16
N PHE A 465 14.10 6.85 -12.81
CA PHE A 465 13.00 7.49 -12.11
C PHE A 465 11.64 7.22 -12.75
N THR A 466 10.56 7.37 -11.98
CA THR A 466 9.19 7.35 -12.52
C THR A 466 8.59 8.76 -12.60
N HIS A 467 7.74 9.00 -13.60
CA HIS A 467 7.05 10.29 -13.79
C HIS A 467 5.65 10.07 -14.39
N HIS A 468 4.74 11.03 -14.23
CA HIS A 468 3.35 10.94 -14.71
C HIS A 468 3.11 11.60 -16.08
N ALA A 469 4.16 11.75 -16.90
CA ALA A 469 4.04 12.41 -18.18
C ALA A 469 3.20 11.57 -19.16
N LYS A 470 2.44 12.23 -20.02
CA LYS A 470 1.60 11.59 -21.06
C LYS A 470 2.41 11.25 -22.31
N THR A 471 3.26 12.18 -22.74
CA THR A 471 4.18 11.98 -23.86
C THR A 471 5.63 12.21 -23.43
N THR A 472 6.59 11.74 -24.22
CA THR A 472 8.03 11.99 -23.98
C THR A 472 8.36 13.48 -24.12
N VAL A 473 7.66 14.20 -24.99
CA VAL A 473 7.76 15.66 -25.09
C VAL A 473 7.22 16.34 -23.82
N ASP A 474 6.09 15.87 -23.30
CA ASP A 474 5.51 16.39 -22.04
C ASP A 474 6.42 16.09 -20.85
N LEU A 475 7.15 14.98 -20.85
CA LEU A 475 8.15 14.68 -19.83
C LEU A 475 9.22 15.77 -19.79
N VAL A 476 9.83 16.08 -20.93
CA VAL A 476 10.88 17.12 -21.02
C VAL A 476 10.33 18.47 -20.60
N LYS A 477 9.16 18.87 -21.13
CA LYS A 477 8.51 20.14 -20.79
C LYS A 477 8.11 20.25 -19.32
N SER A 478 7.62 19.17 -18.73
CA SER A 478 7.24 19.10 -17.31
C SER A 478 8.45 19.32 -16.41
N LEU A 479 9.54 18.59 -16.67
CA LEU A 479 10.79 18.74 -15.92
C LEU A 479 11.38 20.14 -16.08
N ARG A 480 11.38 20.68 -17.30
CA ARG A 480 11.80 22.06 -17.58
C ARG A 480 10.99 23.08 -16.79
N ASN A 481 9.66 22.99 -16.81
CA ASN A 481 8.78 23.90 -16.07
C ASN A 481 9.03 23.80 -14.56
N ASN A 482 9.26 22.60 -14.05
CA ASN A 482 9.62 22.36 -12.67
C ASN A 482 10.96 23.00 -12.29
N LEU A 483 11.96 22.97 -13.17
CA LEU A 483 13.24 23.67 -12.98
C LEU A 483 13.11 25.20 -12.95
N LEU A 484 12.18 25.75 -13.73
CA LEU A 484 11.87 27.19 -13.69
C LEU A 484 11.17 27.57 -12.38
N GLN A 485 10.23 26.75 -11.91
CA GLN A 485 9.50 26.98 -10.65
C GLN A 485 10.40 26.98 -9.42
N THR A 486 11.47 26.18 -9.41
CA THR A 486 12.44 26.19 -8.30
C THR A 486 13.40 27.38 -8.34
N GLY A 487 13.37 28.18 -9.42
CA GLY A 487 14.27 29.32 -9.60
C GLY A 487 15.71 28.93 -9.95
N VAL A 488 15.99 27.65 -10.24
CA VAL A 488 17.32 27.19 -10.65
C VAL A 488 17.70 27.76 -12.01
N PHE A 489 16.72 27.96 -12.89
CA PHE A 489 16.89 28.59 -14.19
C PHE A 489 15.92 29.74 -14.35
N THR A 490 16.36 30.79 -15.05
CA THR A 490 15.51 31.91 -15.50
C THR A 490 15.19 31.84 -16.99
N ASN A 491 15.97 31.06 -17.75
CA ASN A 491 15.80 30.89 -19.19
C ASN A 491 15.19 29.51 -19.50
N GLU A 492 14.02 29.51 -20.13
CA GLU A 492 13.27 28.31 -20.49
C GLU A 492 14.06 27.38 -21.43
N LYS A 493 14.78 27.94 -22.41
CA LYS A 493 15.53 27.15 -23.40
C LYS A 493 16.75 26.47 -22.77
N ILE A 494 17.45 27.15 -21.87
CA ILE A 494 18.58 26.55 -21.13
C ILE A 494 18.06 25.42 -20.23
N ALA A 495 16.94 25.63 -19.54
CA ALA A 495 16.32 24.58 -18.73
C ALA A 495 15.88 23.38 -19.59
N GLU A 496 15.31 23.63 -20.78
CA GLU A 496 14.90 22.58 -21.72
C GLU A 496 16.09 21.77 -22.23
N GLN A 497 17.16 22.46 -22.63
CA GLN A 497 18.40 21.84 -23.10
C GLN A 497 19.00 20.97 -21.99
N GLN A 498 19.01 21.50 -20.76
CA GLN A 498 19.53 20.78 -19.61
C GLN A 498 18.81 19.46 -19.36
N VAL A 499 17.49 19.43 -19.52
CA VAL A 499 16.70 18.21 -19.37
C VAL A 499 16.97 17.24 -20.51
N ALA A 500 16.99 17.74 -21.76
CA ALA A 500 17.23 16.91 -22.93
C ALA A 500 18.62 16.26 -22.94
N ASP A 501 19.65 16.98 -22.48
CA ASP A 501 21.02 16.46 -22.39
C ASP A 501 21.16 15.34 -21.36
N VAL A 502 20.34 15.40 -20.30
CA VAL A 502 20.43 14.51 -19.16
C VAL A 502 19.59 13.26 -19.35
N VAL A 503 18.32 13.39 -19.76
CA VAL A 503 17.39 12.26 -19.88
C VAL A 503 17.58 11.61 -21.25
N ASN A 504 17.97 10.33 -21.30
CA ASN A 504 18.30 9.66 -22.56
C ASN A 504 17.11 8.92 -23.17
N PHE A 505 16.35 8.20 -22.33
CA PHE A 505 15.25 7.36 -22.78
C PHE A 505 14.02 7.54 -21.88
N ASP A 506 12.85 7.37 -22.49
CA ASP A 506 11.55 7.28 -21.83
C ASP A 506 10.88 5.95 -22.17
N ILE A 507 10.54 5.17 -21.15
CA ILE A 507 9.75 3.94 -21.25
C ILE A 507 8.33 4.27 -20.79
N HIS A 508 7.39 4.36 -21.73
CA HIS A 508 6.02 4.73 -21.42
C HIS A 508 5.15 3.51 -21.16
N MET A 509 4.57 3.41 -19.97
CA MET A 509 3.66 2.34 -19.56
C MET A 509 2.20 2.76 -19.72
N ASN A 510 1.38 1.88 -20.31
CA ASN A 510 -0.06 2.09 -20.44
C ASN A 510 -0.84 0.88 -19.87
N ARG A 511 -2.15 1.07 -19.68
CA ARG A 511 -3.08 0.03 -19.22
C ARG A 511 -4.36 0.12 -20.03
N ASP A 512 -4.79 -1.00 -20.62
CA ASP A 512 -6.05 -1.04 -21.35
C ASP A 512 -7.29 -1.07 -20.43
N LEU A 513 -8.48 -1.08 -21.02
CA LEU A 513 -9.76 -1.12 -20.30
C LEU A 513 -9.98 -2.43 -19.53
N THR A 514 -9.31 -3.52 -19.91
CA THR A 514 -9.38 -4.81 -19.22
C THR A 514 -8.47 -4.87 -17.99
N GLY A 515 -7.55 -3.91 -17.87
CA GLY A 515 -6.56 -3.82 -16.81
C GLY A 515 -5.20 -4.41 -17.20
N HIS A 516 -5.04 -4.89 -18.43
CA HIS A 516 -3.76 -5.39 -18.97
C HIS A 516 -2.76 -4.23 -19.07
N ARG A 517 -1.54 -4.46 -18.56
CA ARG A 517 -0.48 -3.45 -18.50
C ARG A 517 0.61 -3.83 -19.49
N TYR A 518 1.05 -2.86 -20.29
CA TYR A 518 2.08 -3.07 -21.31
C TYR A 518 2.93 -1.80 -21.46
N ILE A 519 4.15 -1.96 -21.99
CA ILE A 519 4.94 -0.83 -22.47
C ILE A 519 4.31 -0.34 -23.79
N GLU A 520 3.85 0.89 -23.85
CA GLU A 520 3.29 1.47 -25.08
C GLU A 520 4.39 1.84 -26.08
N ARG A 521 5.48 2.45 -25.58
CA ARG A 521 6.62 2.85 -26.40
C ARG A 521 7.89 2.99 -25.58
N ILE A 522 9.04 2.87 -26.25
CA ILE A 522 10.35 3.25 -25.75
C ILE A 522 10.91 4.31 -26.71
N THR A 523 11.15 5.50 -26.19
CA THR A 523 11.50 6.69 -26.96
C THR A 523 12.87 7.22 -26.54
N GLU A 524 13.75 7.50 -27.50
CA GLU A 524 15.01 8.20 -27.29
C GLU A 524 14.78 9.72 -27.33
N ILE A 525 15.40 10.45 -26.40
CA ILE A 525 15.48 11.91 -26.41
C ILE A 525 16.86 12.30 -26.96
N ILE A 526 16.87 13.04 -28.06
CA ILE A 526 18.06 13.41 -28.82
C ILE A 526 18.23 14.93 -28.74
N PRO A 527 19.23 15.43 -27.99
CA PRO A 527 19.58 16.86 -28.01
C PRO A 527 19.95 17.32 -29.42
N VAL A 528 19.52 18.53 -29.77
CA VAL A 528 19.95 19.19 -31.01
C VAL A 528 21.22 19.98 -30.70
N ASP A 529 22.35 19.54 -31.27
CA ASP A 529 23.64 20.21 -31.08
C ASP A 529 23.61 21.66 -31.60
N ASP A 530 24.39 22.54 -30.97
CA ASP A 530 24.67 23.88 -31.50
C ASP A 530 25.45 23.77 -32.81
N THR A 531 24.81 24.01 -33.94
CA THR A 531 25.52 24.27 -35.20
C THR A 531 26.12 25.68 -35.13
N ASP A 532 27.36 25.86 -35.60
CA ASP A 532 27.96 27.19 -35.70
C ASP A 532 27.08 28.15 -36.53
N TYR A 533 27.20 29.45 -36.27
CA TYR A 533 26.57 30.45 -37.13
C TYR A 533 27.19 30.35 -38.53
N PRO A 534 26.41 30.53 -39.61
CA PRO A 534 26.98 30.62 -40.95
C PRO A 534 28.04 31.71 -40.99
N GLU A 535 29.24 31.39 -41.48
CA GLU A 535 30.30 32.39 -41.65
C GLU A 535 29.94 33.37 -42.77
N ILE A 536 30.18 34.66 -42.54
CA ILE A 536 30.05 35.69 -43.57
C ILE A 536 31.17 35.47 -44.59
N LYS A 537 30.81 35.13 -45.82
CA LYS A 537 31.76 35.15 -46.94
C LYS A 537 31.93 36.59 -47.40
N PHE A 538 33.09 37.18 -47.14
CA PHE A 538 33.45 38.46 -47.73
C PHE A 538 33.95 38.19 -49.16
N ASN A 539 33.20 38.63 -50.16
CA ASN A 539 33.74 38.81 -51.51
C ASN A 539 34.28 40.23 -51.59
N ASP A 540 35.49 40.38 -52.11
CA ASP A 540 36.17 41.67 -52.24
C ASP A 540 35.24 42.70 -52.93
N ASP A 541 34.99 43.80 -52.20
CA ASP A 541 34.35 45.06 -52.58
C ASP A 541 32.81 45.18 -52.68
N GLU A 542 32.00 44.16 -52.37
CA GLU A 542 30.53 44.33 -52.19
C GLU A 542 30.01 43.69 -50.89
N VAL A 543 29.29 44.48 -50.09
CA VAL A 543 28.56 43.98 -48.91
C VAL A 543 27.38 43.14 -49.40
N ASP A 544 27.44 41.82 -49.22
CA ASP A 544 26.31 40.92 -49.51
C ASP A 544 25.17 41.13 -48.49
N ILE A 545 24.28 42.07 -48.81
CA ILE A 545 23.10 42.40 -48.00
C ILE A 545 22.17 41.18 -47.88
N ASN A 546 22.09 40.32 -48.90
CA ASN A 546 21.26 39.12 -48.84
C ASN A 546 21.86 38.08 -47.90
N GLY A 547 23.17 37.86 -47.95
CA GLY A 547 23.90 37.03 -47.00
C GLY A 547 23.75 37.53 -45.55
N PHE A 548 23.80 38.85 -45.33
CA PHE A 548 23.53 39.44 -44.01
C PHE A 548 22.08 39.21 -43.55
N LEU A 549 21.09 39.39 -44.43
CA LEU A 549 19.67 39.16 -44.11
C LEU A 549 19.38 37.69 -43.81
N ASP A 550 20.00 36.76 -44.53
CA ASP A 550 19.87 35.33 -44.28
C ASP A 550 20.49 34.93 -42.93
N ILE A 551 21.66 35.49 -42.58
CA ILE A 551 22.29 35.28 -41.26
C ILE A 551 21.46 35.91 -40.14
N ALA A 552 20.92 37.11 -40.36
CA ALA A 552 20.03 37.76 -39.39
C ALA A 552 18.73 36.96 -39.20
N ARG A 553 18.14 36.45 -40.28
CA ARG A 553 16.95 35.57 -40.23
C ARG A 553 17.27 34.28 -39.48
N GLU A 554 18.39 33.64 -39.76
CA GLU A 554 18.86 32.46 -39.05
C GLU A 554 19.09 32.76 -37.56
N PHE A 555 19.72 33.89 -37.23
CA PHE A 555 19.92 34.36 -35.86
C PHE A 555 18.58 34.55 -35.12
N PHE A 556 17.63 35.27 -35.69
CA PHE A 556 16.31 35.49 -35.07
C PHE A 556 15.49 34.20 -34.96
N THR A 557 15.57 33.31 -35.96
CA THR A 557 14.91 32.00 -35.92
C THR A 557 15.48 31.14 -34.80
N ARG A 558 16.82 31.11 -34.64
CA ARG A 558 17.47 30.41 -33.52
C ARG A 558 17.17 31.04 -32.16
N MET A 559 16.95 32.35 -32.11
CA MET A 559 16.61 33.03 -30.85
C MET A 559 15.16 32.82 -30.42
N THR A 560 14.24 32.61 -31.36
CA THR A 560 12.79 32.57 -31.10
C THR A 560 12.20 31.15 -31.12
N ASP A 561 12.66 30.28 -32.03
CA ASP A 561 11.99 28.99 -32.31
C ASP A 561 12.96 27.80 -32.41
N ARG A 562 14.17 27.93 -31.85
CA ARG A 562 15.15 26.84 -31.89
C ARG A 562 14.61 25.58 -31.22
N LYS A 563 14.56 24.51 -32.00
CA LYS A 563 14.30 23.16 -31.52
C LYS A 563 15.51 22.70 -30.69
N VAL A 564 15.26 22.35 -29.44
CA VAL A 564 16.28 22.00 -28.43
C VAL A 564 16.55 20.50 -28.43
N PHE A 565 15.53 19.70 -28.75
CA PHE A 565 15.63 18.25 -28.79
C PHE A 565 14.65 17.67 -29.81
N GLU A 566 14.92 16.44 -30.22
CA GLU A 566 14.03 15.59 -30.98
C GLU A 566 13.72 14.33 -30.18
N THR A 567 12.56 13.73 -30.42
CA THR A 567 12.20 12.43 -29.86
C THR A 567 12.14 11.41 -30.97
N ARG A 568 12.65 10.21 -30.72
CA ARG A 568 12.63 9.11 -31.69
C ARG A 568 12.12 7.85 -31.03
N ASP A 569 10.99 7.35 -31.50
CA ASP A 569 10.47 6.07 -31.03
C ASP A 569 11.33 4.93 -31.55
N ILE A 570 11.82 4.10 -30.63
CA ILE A 570 12.69 2.95 -30.90
C ILE A 570 11.82 1.70 -31.02
N ILE A 571 10.86 1.54 -30.10
CA ILE A 571 9.91 0.43 -30.03
C ILE A 571 8.53 1.01 -29.72
N VAL A 572 7.50 0.49 -30.39
CA VAL A 572 6.08 0.79 -30.11
C VAL A 572 5.28 -0.48 -29.98
N TYR A 573 4.18 -0.41 -29.23
CA TYR A 573 3.21 -1.47 -29.08
C TYR A 573 1.99 -1.17 -29.95
N GLU A 574 1.70 -2.05 -30.89
CA GLU A 574 0.58 -1.91 -31.82
C GLU A 574 -0.12 -3.24 -32.01
N ASN A 575 -1.45 -3.27 -31.93
CA ASN A 575 -2.27 -4.44 -32.25
C ASN A 575 -1.86 -5.74 -31.50
N GLY A 576 -1.42 -5.63 -30.25
CA GLY A 576 -1.06 -6.81 -29.45
C GLY A 576 0.40 -7.27 -29.57
N GLU A 577 1.25 -6.53 -30.29
CA GLU A 577 2.64 -6.91 -30.52
C GLU A 577 3.62 -5.73 -30.44
N TYR A 578 4.84 -6.02 -30.03
CA TYR A 578 5.95 -5.08 -30.06
C TYR A 578 6.59 -5.00 -31.44
N LYS A 579 6.73 -3.78 -31.94
CA LYS A 579 7.37 -3.46 -33.23
C LYS A 579 8.55 -2.53 -33.03
N VAL A 580 9.59 -2.77 -33.80
CA VAL A 580 10.76 -1.89 -33.89
C VAL A 580 10.47 -0.78 -34.90
N CYS A 581 10.68 0.47 -34.50
CA CYS A 581 10.53 1.64 -35.37
C CYS A 581 11.87 2.11 -35.92
N SER A 582 12.87 2.25 -35.05
CA SER A 582 14.19 2.75 -35.41
C SER A 582 15.26 2.28 -34.44
N PRO A 583 16.54 2.19 -34.84
CA PRO A 583 17.63 1.89 -33.92
C PRO A 583 17.95 3.10 -33.01
N PRO A 584 18.46 2.85 -31.79
CA PRO A 584 19.04 3.90 -30.96
C PRO A 584 20.14 4.66 -31.73
N SER A 585 20.32 5.95 -31.44
CA SER A 585 21.35 6.74 -32.12
C SER A 585 22.75 6.18 -31.89
N LYS A 586 23.67 6.47 -32.83
CA LYS A 586 25.08 6.06 -32.73
C LYS A 586 25.72 6.52 -31.43
N LYS A 587 25.37 7.73 -30.96
CA LYS A 587 25.83 8.28 -29.67
C LYS A 587 25.42 7.38 -28.51
N GLN A 588 24.16 6.94 -28.45
CA GLN A 588 23.67 6.04 -27.40
C GLN A 588 24.26 4.64 -27.52
N ILE A 589 24.36 4.08 -28.72
CA ILE A 589 24.98 2.76 -28.94
C ILE A 589 26.43 2.75 -28.43
N ASN A 590 27.21 3.77 -28.78
CA ASN A 590 28.61 3.89 -28.31
C ASN A 590 28.68 4.08 -26.79
N ALA A 591 27.80 4.90 -26.21
CA ALA A 591 27.74 5.11 -24.77
C ALA A 591 27.40 3.81 -24.00
N ILE A 592 26.47 3.00 -24.53
CA ILE A 592 26.15 1.68 -23.98
C ILE A 592 27.39 0.78 -24.06
N MET A 593 27.99 0.65 -25.25
CA MET A 593 29.16 -0.22 -25.50
C MET A 593 30.34 0.08 -24.56
N ASN A 594 30.55 1.35 -24.18
CA ASN A 594 31.63 1.76 -23.29
C ASN A 594 31.46 1.25 -21.84
N ASN A 595 30.25 0.87 -21.44
CA ASN A 595 29.94 0.39 -20.08
C ASN A 595 29.79 -1.15 -20.01
N LEU A 596 29.90 -1.85 -21.13
CA LEU A 596 29.73 -3.30 -21.22
C LEU A 596 31.06 -4.06 -21.16
N THR A 597 31.02 -5.30 -20.64
CA THR A 597 32.13 -6.26 -20.81
C THR A 597 32.26 -6.73 -22.27
N ASP A 598 33.35 -7.38 -22.64
CA ASP A 598 33.53 -7.82 -24.03
C ASP A 598 32.52 -8.91 -24.48
N ASP A 599 32.12 -9.77 -23.56
CA ASP A 599 31.03 -10.74 -23.78
C ASP A 599 29.69 -10.02 -23.97
N GLU A 600 29.38 -9.05 -23.10
CA GLU A 600 28.16 -8.24 -23.18
C GLU A 600 28.11 -7.39 -24.46
N LYS A 601 29.24 -6.84 -24.90
CA LYS A 601 29.34 -6.13 -26.19
C LYS A 601 28.97 -7.04 -27.36
N SER A 602 29.39 -8.30 -27.31
CA SER A 602 29.08 -9.29 -28.36
C SER A 602 27.59 -9.66 -28.34
N GLU A 603 27.02 -9.86 -27.16
CA GLU A 603 25.58 -10.05 -26.99
C GLU A 603 24.77 -8.84 -27.47
N PHE A 604 25.20 -7.62 -27.14
CA PHE A 604 24.50 -6.39 -27.52
C PHE A 604 24.53 -6.18 -29.04
N LYS A 605 25.67 -6.43 -29.69
CA LYS A 605 25.77 -6.42 -31.16
C LYS A 605 24.85 -7.45 -31.82
N SER A 606 24.78 -8.66 -31.26
CA SER A 606 23.88 -9.71 -31.73
C SER A 606 22.41 -9.29 -31.58
N TYR A 607 22.06 -8.70 -30.44
CA TYR A 607 20.74 -8.13 -30.19
C TYR A 607 20.36 -7.04 -31.21
N LEU A 608 21.25 -6.06 -31.45
CA LEU A 608 21.03 -5.01 -32.45
C LEU A 608 20.85 -5.61 -33.85
N THR A 609 21.70 -6.57 -34.22
CA THR A 609 21.63 -7.25 -35.52
C THR A 609 20.31 -8.00 -35.71
N ARG A 610 19.86 -8.70 -34.67
CA ARG A 610 18.65 -9.53 -34.72
C ARG A 610 17.37 -8.71 -34.88
N TYR A 611 17.26 -7.59 -34.16
CA TYR A 611 15.99 -6.87 -34.04
C TYR A 611 15.94 -5.54 -34.80
N PHE A 612 17.09 -4.88 -35.00
CA PHE A 612 17.14 -3.56 -35.65
C PHE A 612 17.75 -3.58 -37.04
N ASN A 613 18.25 -4.74 -37.50
CA ASN A 613 18.97 -4.87 -38.77
C ASN A 613 18.18 -5.68 -39.81
N ARG A 614 16.90 -5.34 -40.00
CA ARG A 614 16.09 -5.79 -41.14
C ARG A 614 15.77 -4.58 -42.04
N SER A 615 16.61 -4.40 -43.06
CA SER A 615 16.36 -3.79 -44.38
C SER A 615 16.07 -2.28 -44.43
N GLU A 616 17.05 -1.42 -44.75
CA GLU A 616 17.46 -1.12 -46.14
C GLU A 616 17.69 -2.36 -47.01
N VAL A 617 16.63 -2.81 -47.71
CA VAL A 617 16.65 -3.65 -48.92
C VAL A 617 15.65 -3.07 -49.89
#